data_AF-A0A9X1NEQ8-F1
#
_entry.id   AF-A0A9X1NEQ8-F1
#
_cell.length_a   1.000
_cell.length_b   1.000
_cell.length_c   1.000
_cell.angle_alpha   90.00
_cell.angle_beta   90.00
_cell.angle_gamma   90.00
#
_symmetry.space_group_name_H-M   'P 1'
#
loop_
_entity.id
_entity.type
_entity.pdbx_description
1 polymer ?
#
loop_
_entity_poly.entity_id
_entity_poly.type
_entity_poly.pdbx_seq_one_letter_code
_entity_poly.pdbx_strand_id
1 'polypeptide(L)'
;MRTTSIAPTSQRPPTPASASRQWSRTLAVTAVLTASGALIFGPLWQVSPDVAAGSILFTAMFSGAGVILWDEPGHRRTAVLLVLAGQFWALGWSEEWAIGPLPFISGPASYLALSLAAWAMFRYPDPALLSRLERVFVRILAGVAVGGILAETLTARPQWRGYQPDTWWITLIADREFNVAIGTVLRPLQVLVIGGFLLLWVLRIRRMRGLDRELLAPMALASPVIAVAVGAVPVAKLLGLTGQTMDRVYALQPAALAVIPLAFLISVVRRRLADNAVLTLIQQVQRRPTPEAVQTALRTALRDATLRVRYWAPELNAHVDVTGAPAGPPAEDEDRLVMPVTEPTGEPLAVIDADPGLRRHPLVLSNALAASGLALENAQLQAAVLGRLSQVRAVRMQAVQAGVAERRRVERDLHDGAQQRLLALRLVLAASDRPQLSEAARERLRQMNQEIALALNELRDLARGIHPAVLSQAGLSAAIDAVADQQPIEVEASLPTGRFPAATEETAYYLICAALKTAEAPGASRVIIRGHERDGVLTIEVEQDSRRPAGSRLESELPGMLDRVRALGGDIMFSTLSRGGSLMVAAIPCG
;
A
#
# COMPACT_ATOMS: atom_id res chain seq x y z
N MET A 1 15.19 11.72 18.19
CA MET A 1 14.27 11.10 19.18
C MET A 1 13.28 12.13 19.74
N ARG A 2 12.07 12.16 19.19
CA ARG A 2 10.84 12.61 19.85
C ARG A 2 9.74 11.71 19.31
N THR A 3 9.59 10.53 19.92
CA THR A 3 8.47 9.64 19.72
C THR A 3 7.24 10.29 20.35
N THR A 4 6.48 11.02 19.53
CA THR A 4 5.15 11.51 19.93
C THR A 4 4.23 10.29 20.06
N SER A 5 4.14 9.75 21.27
CA SER A 5 3.05 8.89 21.71
C SER A 5 1.75 9.67 21.57
N ILE A 6 1.01 9.41 20.48
CA ILE A 6 -0.36 9.92 20.33
C ILE A 6 -1.24 9.04 21.23
N ALA A 7 -1.37 9.43 22.49
CA ALA A 7 -2.37 8.84 23.37
C ALA A 7 -3.75 9.05 22.74
N PRO A 8 -4.60 8.02 22.63
CA PRO A 8 -5.94 8.18 22.09
C PRO A 8 -6.73 9.08 23.03
N THR A 9 -6.92 10.35 22.65
CA THR A 9 -7.88 11.21 23.32
C THR A 9 -9.25 10.58 23.18
N SER A 10 -9.83 10.19 24.31
CA SER A 10 -11.18 9.61 24.43
C SER A 10 -12.25 10.64 24.06
N GLN A 11 -12.30 11.08 22.81
CA GLN A 11 -13.44 11.82 22.28
C GLN A 11 -14.44 10.78 21.77
N ARG A 12 -15.50 10.55 22.55
CA ARG A 12 -16.65 9.76 22.10
C ARG A 12 -17.14 10.35 20.76
N PRO A 13 -17.43 9.53 19.74
CA PRO A 13 -17.98 10.03 18.49
C PRO A 13 -19.28 10.80 18.77
N PRO A 14 -19.51 11.94 18.09
CA PRO A 14 -20.71 12.73 18.29
C PRO A 14 -21.95 11.88 18.00
N THR A 15 -22.90 11.85 18.94
CA THR A 15 -24.18 11.17 18.73
C THR A 15 -24.98 11.91 17.63
N PRO A 16 -25.85 11.23 16.87
CA PRO A 16 -26.64 11.87 15.81
C PRO A 16 -27.46 13.08 16.29
N ALA A 17 -27.90 13.08 17.55
CA ALA A 17 -28.59 14.21 18.19
C ALA A 17 -27.68 15.42 18.46
N SER A 18 -26.37 15.21 18.65
CA SER A 18 -25.39 16.29 18.80
C SER A 18 -25.04 16.92 17.45
N ALA A 19 -24.97 16.10 16.39
CA ALA A 19 -24.73 16.57 15.02
C ALA A 19 -25.89 17.44 14.51
N SER A 20 -27.15 17.04 14.74
CA SER A 20 -28.32 17.82 14.31
C SER A 20 -28.42 19.18 15.02
N ARG A 21 -28.11 19.24 16.32
CA ARG A 21 -28.03 20.51 17.08
C ARG A 21 -26.89 21.41 16.61
N GLN A 22 -25.78 20.84 16.16
CA GLN A 22 -24.68 21.62 15.61
C GLN A 22 -25.06 22.24 14.25
N TRP A 23 -25.75 21.50 13.38
CA TRP A 23 -26.22 22.01 12.09
C TRP A 23 -27.26 23.12 12.24
N SER A 24 -28.23 22.98 13.16
CA SER A 24 -29.22 24.04 13.41
C SER A 24 -28.58 25.33 13.92
N ARG A 25 -27.58 25.23 14.82
CA ARG A 25 -26.79 26.39 15.28
C ARG A 25 -26.02 27.04 14.13
N THR A 26 -25.39 26.22 13.28
CA THR A 26 -24.59 26.70 12.14
C THR A 26 -25.48 27.47 11.16
N LEU A 27 -26.65 26.93 10.83
CA LEU A 27 -27.63 27.58 9.95
C LEU A 27 -28.16 28.88 10.55
N ALA A 28 -28.49 28.90 11.84
CA ALA A 28 -29.00 30.10 12.51
C ALA A 28 -27.98 31.25 12.51
N VAL A 29 -26.71 30.97 12.87
CA VAL A 29 -25.65 31.99 12.86
C VAL A 29 -25.36 32.47 11.44
N THR A 30 -25.31 31.57 10.47
CA THR A 30 -25.12 31.93 9.06
C THR A 30 -26.27 32.80 8.55
N ALA A 31 -27.52 32.48 8.92
CA ALA A 31 -28.69 33.27 8.54
C ALA A 31 -28.64 34.68 9.13
N VAL A 32 -28.25 34.85 10.40
CA VAL A 32 -28.09 36.16 11.03
C VAL A 32 -27.01 36.99 10.33
N LEU A 33 -25.84 36.39 10.04
CA LEU A 33 -24.74 37.05 9.33
C LEU A 33 -25.10 37.39 7.88
N THR A 34 -25.95 36.59 7.24
CA THR A 34 -26.43 36.87 5.89
C THR A 34 -27.46 38.00 5.93
N ALA A 35 -28.37 37.99 6.91
CA ALA A 35 -29.37 39.03 7.10
C ALA A 35 -28.74 40.39 7.41
N SER A 36 -27.65 40.45 8.20
CA SER A 36 -26.92 41.69 8.44
C SER A 36 -26.33 42.27 7.16
N GLY A 37 -25.77 41.43 6.29
CA GLY A 37 -25.28 41.86 4.97
C GLY A 37 -26.42 42.25 4.01
N ALA A 38 -27.54 41.51 4.05
CA ALA A 38 -28.71 41.76 3.21
C ALA A 38 -29.32 43.15 3.42
N LEU A 39 -29.30 43.66 4.66
CA LEU A 39 -29.74 45.02 4.98
C LEU A 39 -28.93 46.09 4.23
N ILE A 40 -27.63 45.85 3.99
CA ILE A 40 -26.77 46.78 3.26
C ILE A 40 -27.13 46.83 1.76
N PHE A 41 -27.63 45.73 1.19
CA PHE A 41 -28.01 45.66 -0.23
C PHE A 41 -29.41 46.23 -0.54
N GLY A 42 -30.09 46.88 0.41
CA GLY A 42 -31.45 47.41 0.23
C GLY A 42 -31.63 48.28 -1.03
N PRO A 43 -30.78 49.30 -1.27
CA PRO A 43 -30.86 50.12 -2.48
C PRO A 43 -30.49 49.35 -3.75
N LEU A 44 -29.51 48.44 -3.64
CA LEU A 44 -29.04 47.61 -4.75
C LEU A 44 -30.15 46.70 -5.32
N TRP A 45 -31.13 46.30 -4.50
CA TRP A 45 -32.32 45.56 -4.97
C TRP A 45 -33.20 46.35 -5.94
N GLN A 46 -33.18 47.68 -5.88
CA GLN A 46 -33.94 48.53 -6.80
C GLN A 46 -33.17 48.79 -8.10
N VAL A 47 -31.84 48.84 -8.03
CA VAL A 47 -30.95 49.18 -9.15
C VAL A 47 -30.56 47.93 -9.96
N SER A 48 -30.18 46.85 -9.30
CA SER A 48 -29.68 45.61 -9.93
C SER A 48 -29.98 44.39 -9.04
N PRO A 49 -31.21 43.82 -9.15
CA PRO A 49 -31.65 42.69 -8.33
C PRO A 49 -30.75 41.45 -8.44
N ASP A 50 -30.18 41.22 -9.61
CA ASP A 50 -29.25 40.13 -9.91
C ASP A 50 -27.92 40.27 -9.17
N VAL A 51 -27.34 41.48 -9.14
CA VAL A 51 -26.12 41.80 -8.40
C VAL A 51 -26.36 41.73 -6.88
N ALA A 52 -27.53 42.19 -6.42
CA ALA A 52 -27.95 42.06 -5.02
C ALA A 52 -28.07 40.60 -4.60
N ALA A 53 -28.78 39.77 -5.39
CA ALA A 53 -28.91 38.34 -5.13
C ALA A 53 -27.56 37.62 -5.09
N GLY A 54 -26.68 37.91 -6.07
CA GLY A 54 -25.32 37.36 -6.11
C GLY A 54 -24.47 37.74 -4.89
N SER A 55 -24.58 38.99 -4.43
CA SER A 55 -23.82 39.49 -3.27
C SER A 55 -24.34 38.93 -1.94
N ILE A 56 -25.65 38.72 -1.80
CA ILE A 56 -26.23 37.98 -0.65
C ILE A 56 -25.70 36.56 -0.64
N LEU A 57 -25.72 35.87 -1.77
CA LEU A 57 -25.22 34.50 -1.88
C LEU A 57 -23.73 34.41 -1.51
N PHE A 58 -22.92 35.34 -2.02
CA PHE A 58 -21.50 35.43 -1.69
C PHE A 58 -21.28 35.60 -0.18
N THR A 59 -22.00 36.53 0.44
CA THR A 59 -21.94 36.79 1.89
C THR A 59 -22.36 35.57 2.70
N ALA A 60 -23.44 34.90 2.28
CA ALA A 60 -23.96 33.70 2.92
C ALA A 60 -22.97 32.53 2.85
N MET A 61 -22.37 32.30 1.67
CA MET A 61 -21.44 31.20 1.48
C MET A 61 -20.14 31.40 2.27
N PHE A 62 -19.56 32.61 2.29
CA PHE A 62 -18.38 32.91 3.10
C PHE A 62 -18.66 32.83 4.60
N SER A 63 -19.79 33.40 5.05
CA SER A 63 -20.20 33.33 6.45
C SER A 63 -20.47 31.88 6.87
N GLY A 64 -21.18 31.11 6.05
CA GLY A 64 -21.47 29.70 6.32
C GLY A 64 -20.23 28.84 6.35
N ALA A 65 -19.32 29.02 5.39
CA ALA A 65 -18.01 28.37 5.40
C ALA A 65 -17.23 28.68 6.68
N GLY A 66 -17.20 29.96 7.10
CA GLY A 66 -16.56 30.38 8.33
C GLY A 66 -17.19 29.74 9.58
N VAL A 67 -18.52 29.72 9.69
CA VAL A 67 -19.23 29.13 10.83
C VAL A 67 -19.02 27.61 10.90
N ILE A 68 -19.05 26.89 9.78
CA ILE A 68 -18.76 25.45 9.75
C ILE A 68 -17.34 25.16 10.24
N LEU A 69 -16.38 25.99 9.81
CA LEU A 69 -14.97 25.86 10.13
C LEU A 69 -14.63 26.31 11.56
N TRP A 70 -15.51 27.07 12.21
CA TRP A 70 -15.31 27.59 13.57
C TRP A 70 -15.09 26.50 14.61
N ASP A 71 -15.83 25.40 14.47
CA ASP A 71 -15.78 24.26 15.38
C ASP A 71 -14.63 23.29 15.05
N GLU A 72 -13.90 23.49 13.94
CA GLU A 72 -12.77 22.64 13.57
C GLU A 72 -11.48 23.01 14.34
N PRO A 73 -10.80 22.04 14.97
CA PRO A 73 -9.54 22.28 15.66
C PRO A 73 -8.50 22.96 14.76
N GLY A 74 -7.85 24.00 15.28
CA GLY A 74 -6.83 24.79 14.56
C GLY A 74 -7.38 25.83 13.57
N HIS A 75 -8.64 25.74 13.13
CA HIS A 75 -9.13 26.54 12.00
C HIS A 75 -9.91 27.80 12.39
N ARG A 76 -10.05 28.11 13.68
CA ARG A 76 -10.76 29.30 14.17
C ARG A 76 -10.32 30.62 13.52
N ARG A 77 -9.02 30.79 13.27
CA ARG A 77 -8.54 32.02 12.61
C ARG A 77 -9.01 32.09 11.16
N THR A 78 -8.94 30.99 10.42
CA THR A 78 -9.46 30.90 9.04
C THR A 78 -10.96 31.13 9.01
N ALA A 79 -11.70 30.60 10.00
CA ALA A 79 -13.13 30.84 10.17
C ALA A 79 -13.46 32.34 10.31
N VAL A 80 -12.76 33.05 11.19
CA VAL A 80 -12.91 34.52 11.36
C VAL A 80 -12.64 35.25 10.05
N LEU A 81 -11.57 34.90 9.33
CA LEU A 81 -11.22 35.56 8.08
C LEU A 81 -12.32 35.43 7.02
N LEU A 82 -12.96 34.26 6.91
CA LEU A 82 -14.06 34.03 5.96
C LEU A 82 -15.31 34.81 6.33
N VAL A 83 -15.70 34.82 7.62
CA VAL A 83 -16.84 35.62 8.08
C VAL A 83 -16.59 37.10 7.81
N LEU A 84 -15.40 37.62 8.17
CA LEU A 84 -15.03 39.00 7.90
C LEU A 84 -15.01 39.29 6.39
N ALA A 85 -14.50 38.38 5.55
CA ALA A 85 -14.52 38.56 4.10
C ALA A 85 -15.96 38.73 3.58
N GLY A 86 -16.91 37.91 4.05
CA GLY A 86 -18.32 38.07 3.68
C GLY A 86 -18.93 39.40 4.16
N GLN A 87 -18.65 39.82 5.40
CA GLN A 87 -19.20 41.07 5.93
C GLN A 87 -18.59 42.32 5.27
N PHE A 88 -17.28 42.33 5.03
CA PHE A 88 -16.63 43.43 4.31
C PHE A 88 -17.04 43.47 2.83
N TRP A 89 -17.41 42.33 2.23
CA TRP A 89 -18.00 42.32 0.89
C TRP A 89 -19.33 43.06 0.88
N ALA A 90 -20.21 42.77 1.84
CA ALA A 90 -21.48 43.49 1.97
C ALA A 90 -21.28 44.99 2.21
N LEU A 91 -20.34 45.34 3.10
CA LEU A 91 -19.96 46.73 3.36
C LEU A 91 -19.37 47.41 2.10
N GLY A 92 -18.76 46.65 1.20
CA GLY A 92 -18.28 47.12 -0.09
C GLY A 92 -19.35 47.73 -0.99
N TRP A 93 -20.62 47.35 -0.79
CA TRP A 93 -21.78 47.87 -1.53
C TRP A 93 -22.53 48.96 -0.77
N SER A 94 -21.99 49.47 0.35
CA SER A 94 -22.67 50.51 1.13
C SER A 94 -22.77 51.86 0.41
N GLU A 95 -22.01 52.07 -0.66
CA GLU A 95 -22.06 53.29 -1.46
C GLU A 95 -23.42 53.57 -2.10
N GLU A 96 -24.21 52.52 -2.36
CA GLU A 96 -25.55 52.64 -2.94
C GLU A 96 -26.55 53.36 -2.04
N TRP A 97 -26.25 53.46 -0.74
CA TRP A 97 -27.04 54.28 0.18
C TRP A 97 -26.78 55.77 -0.01
N ALA A 98 -25.62 56.15 -0.54
CA ALA A 98 -25.18 57.54 -0.73
C ALA A 98 -25.32 58.44 0.51
N ILE A 99 -25.26 57.86 1.72
CA ILE A 99 -25.45 58.58 3.00
C ILE A 99 -24.16 58.57 3.82
N GLY A 100 -23.80 59.74 4.36
CA GLY A 100 -22.72 59.89 5.33
C GLY A 100 -21.40 59.28 4.83
N PRO A 101 -20.66 58.55 5.68
CA PRO A 101 -19.34 58.03 5.32
C PRO A 101 -19.35 56.78 4.44
N LEU A 102 -20.51 56.23 4.08
CA LEU A 102 -20.61 54.95 3.40
C LEU A 102 -19.93 54.91 2.01
N PRO A 103 -20.03 55.95 1.16
CA PRO A 103 -19.30 55.99 -0.12
C PRO A 103 -17.78 56.04 0.04
N PHE A 104 -17.27 56.56 1.16
CA PHE A 104 -15.83 56.57 1.43
C PHE A 104 -15.31 55.20 1.87
N ILE A 105 -16.12 54.46 2.63
CA ILE A 105 -15.74 53.16 3.22
C ILE A 105 -15.89 51.99 2.20
N SER A 106 -16.81 52.11 1.24
CA SER A 106 -17.15 51.05 0.27
C SER A 106 -15.92 50.50 -0.49
N GLY A 107 -15.10 51.40 -1.04
CA GLY A 107 -13.89 51.03 -1.78
C GLY A 107 -12.92 50.19 -0.94
N PRO A 108 -12.37 50.72 0.16
CA PRO A 108 -11.49 49.97 1.06
C PRO A 108 -12.09 48.66 1.57
N ALA A 109 -13.39 48.63 1.88
CA ALA A 109 -14.09 47.44 2.35
C ALA A 109 -14.08 46.30 1.31
N SER A 110 -14.37 46.61 0.04
CA SER A 110 -14.36 45.64 -1.05
C SER A 110 -12.99 44.97 -1.24
N TYR A 111 -11.90 45.75 -1.24
CA TYR A 111 -10.55 45.21 -1.39
C TYR A 111 -10.08 44.46 -0.13
N LEU A 112 -10.53 44.88 1.05
CA LEU A 112 -10.27 44.17 2.30
C LEU A 112 -10.96 42.80 2.29
N ALA A 113 -12.21 42.70 1.83
CA ALA A 113 -12.92 41.45 1.70
C ALA A 113 -12.16 40.41 0.85
N LEU A 114 -11.71 40.82 -0.35
CA LEU A 114 -10.93 39.96 -1.24
C LEU A 114 -9.57 39.57 -0.64
N SER A 115 -8.92 40.50 0.07
CA SER A 115 -7.64 40.24 0.74
C SER A 115 -7.78 39.24 1.89
N LEU A 116 -8.85 39.35 2.69
CA LEU A 116 -9.17 38.41 3.76
C LEU A 116 -9.53 37.03 3.22
N ALA A 117 -10.30 36.95 2.12
CA ALA A 117 -10.61 35.70 1.44
C ALA A 117 -9.33 35.02 0.90
N ALA A 118 -8.45 35.75 0.23
CA ALA A 118 -7.16 35.24 -0.25
C ALA A 118 -6.27 34.75 0.91
N TRP A 119 -6.26 35.47 2.03
CA TRP A 119 -5.53 35.04 3.22
C TRP A 119 -6.12 33.76 3.82
N ALA A 120 -7.45 33.65 3.92
CA ALA A 120 -8.12 32.44 4.35
C ALA A 120 -7.78 31.26 3.42
N MET A 121 -7.68 31.51 2.11
CA MET A 121 -7.33 30.50 1.11
C MET A 121 -5.93 29.92 1.34
N PHE A 122 -4.92 30.76 1.60
CA PHE A 122 -3.57 30.27 1.94
C PHE A 122 -3.48 29.60 3.32
N ARG A 123 -4.43 29.86 4.22
CA ARG A 123 -4.52 29.21 5.54
C ARG A 123 -5.38 27.95 5.54
N TYR A 124 -6.00 27.61 4.42
CA TYR A 124 -6.75 26.38 4.28
C TYR A 124 -5.97 25.43 3.35
N PRO A 125 -5.86 24.14 3.68
CA PRO A 125 -6.41 23.42 4.83
C PRO A 125 -5.44 23.34 6.01
N ASP A 126 -4.28 24.00 5.94
CA ASP A 126 -3.27 23.97 6.99
C ASP A 126 -3.35 25.23 7.88
N PRO A 127 -3.78 25.11 9.15
CA PRO A 127 -3.93 26.26 10.03
C PRO A 127 -2.60 26.84 10.50
N ALA A 128 -1.48 26.10 10.40
CA ALA A 128 -0.27 26.36 11.17
C ALA A 128 0.79 27.19 10.46
N LEU A 129 1.02 27.05 9.14
CA LEU A 129 2.25 27.59 8.54
C LEU A 129 2.04 28.15 7.12
N LEU A 130 1.88 29.47 7.04
CA LEU A 130 2.23 30.19 5.82
C LEU A 130 3.76 30.15 5.67
N SER A 131 4.24 29.70 4.51
CA SER A 131 5.66 29.80 4.16
C SER A 131 6.12 31.26 4.28
N ARG A 132 7.44 31.49 4.42
CA ARG A 132 7.97 32.87 4.48
C ARG A 132 7.51 33.70 3.26
N LEU A 133 7.48 33.07 2.08
CA LEU A 133 7.01 33.69 0.84
C LEU A 133 5.53 34.05 0.90
N GLU A 134 4.66 33.15 1.36
CA GLU A 134 3.22 33.42 1.46
C GLU A 134 2.92 34.53 2.48
N ARG A 135 3.65 34.61 3.59
CA ARG A 135 3.49 35.72 4.56
C ARG A 135 3.88 37.06 3.97
N VAL A 136 4.99 37.12 3.25
CA VAL A 136 5.42 38.33 2.55
C VAL A 136 4.39 38.70 1.48
N PHE A 137 3.92 37.72 0.72
CA PHE A 137 2.90 37.93 -0.31
C PHE A 137 1.59 38.49 0.26
N VAL A 138 1.06 37.95 1.36
CA VAL A 138 -0.18 38.45 1.99
C VAL A 138 -0.02 39.91 2.45
N ARG A 139 1.18 40.29 2.93
CA ARG A 139 1.46 41.70 3.28
C ARG A 139 1.50 42.60 2.06
N ILE A 140 2.13 42.14 0.97
CA ILE A 140 2.14 42.86 -0.32
C ILE A 140 0.72 43.01 -0.84
N LEU A 141 -0.07 41.92 -0.85
CA LEU A 141 -1.48 41.94 -1.25
C LEU A 141 -2.27 42.97 -0.43
N ALA A 142 -2.17 42.95 0.90
CA ALA A 142 -2.86 43.92 1.74
C ALA A 142 -2.40 45.36 1.48
N GLY A 143 -1.09 45.60 1.33
CA GLY A 143 -0.54 46.92 1.05
C GLY A 143 -0.98 47.47 -0.31
N VAL A 144 -0.95 46.64 -1.36
CA VAL A 144 -1.34 47.02 -2.71
C VAL A 144 -2.85 47.15 -2.85
N ALA A 145 -3.61 46.15 -2.40
CA ALA A 145 -5.07 46.14 -2.55
C ALA A 145 -5.73 47.19 -1.66
N VAL A 146 -5.49 47.12 -0.34
CA VAL A 146 -6.16 47.99 0.65
C VAL A 146 -5.44 49.34 0.76
N GLY A 147 -4.12 49.34 0.86
CA GLY A 147 -3.35 50.60 0.94
C GLY A 147 -3.44 51.42 -0.35
N GLY A 148 -3.43 50.75 -1.51
CA GLY A 148 -3.57 51.41 -2.81
C GLY A 148 -4.95 52.05 -2.99
N ILE A 149 -6.04 51.31 -2.75
CA ILE A 149 -7.39 51.91 -2.87
C ILE A 149 -7.59 53.03 -1.86
N LEU A 150 -7.05 52.90 -0.64
CA LEU A 150 -7.13 53.95 0.38
C LEU A 150 -6.36 55.21 -0.03
N ALA A 151 -5.18 55.06 -0.64
CA ALA A 151 -4.44 56.19 -1.20
C ALA A 151 -5.22 56.87 -2.34
N GLU A 152 -5.86 56.07 -3.20
CA GLU A 152 -6.70 56.57 -4.29
C GLU A 152 -7.98 57.27 -3.79
N THR A 153 -8.58 56.83 -2.68
CA THR A 153 -9.76 57.49 -2.10
C THR A 153 -9.40 58.75 -1.32
N LEU A 154 -8.32 58.72 -0.53
CA LEU A 154 -7.84 59.87 0.26
C LEU A 154 -7.29 61.02 -0.61
N THR A 155 -6.91 60.73 -1.85
CA THR A 155 -6.44 61.76 -2.81
C THR A 155 -7.51 62.14 -3.84
N ALA A 156 -8.69 61.51 -3.79
CA ALA A 156 -9.80 61.82 -4.68
C ALA A 156 -10.78 62.80 -4.03
N ARG A 157 -11.46 63.60 -4.86
CA ARG A 157 -12.70 64.29 -4.49
C ARG A 157 -13.91 63.41 -4.83
N PRO A 158 -15.04 63.54 -4.11
CA PRO A 158 -16.25 62.74 -4.36
C PRO A 158 -16.73 62.84 -5.81
N GLN A 159 -16.71 64.04 -6.39
CA GLN A 159 -17.07 64.32 -7.79
C GLN A 159 -16.20 63.58 -8.83
N TRP A 160 -14.95 63.23 -8.52
CA TRP A 160 -14.09 62.48 -9.45
C TRP A 160 -14.47 61.00 -9.52
N ARG A 161 -15.19 60.52 -8.50
CA ARG A 161 -15.70 59.14 -8.43
C ARG A 161 -17.20 59.06 -8.77
N GLY A 162 -17.79 60.16 -9.24
CA GLY A 162 -19.19 60.20 -9.67
C GLY A 162 -20.20 60.52 -8.56
N TYR A 163 -19.75 60.90 -7.36
CA TYR A 163 -20.63 61.31 -6.26
C TYR A 163 -20.94 62.81 -6.30
N GLN A 164 -22.03 63.19 -5.62
CA GLN A 164 -22.41 64.59 -5.50
C GLN A 164 -21.39 65.38 -4.65
N PRO A 165 -21.17 66.69 -4.91
CA PRO A 165 -20.17 67.48 -4.20
C PRO A 165 -20.39 67.62 -2.68
N ASP A 166 -21.63 67.46 -2.20
CA ASP A 166 -22.05 67.52 -0.80
C ASP A 166 -21.90 66.17 -0.06
N THR A 167 -21.48 65.12 -0.76
CA THR A 167 -21.21 63.80 -0.15
C THR A 167 -20.10 63.93 0.88
N TRP A 168 -20.31 63.36 2.07
CA TRP A 168 -19.29 63.32 3.10
C TRP A 168 -18.05 62.57 2.58
N TRP A 169 -16.88 63.20 2.65
CA TRP A 169 -15.66 62.64 2.10
C TRP A 169 -14.42 63.21 2.79
N ILE A 170 -13.39 62.38 2.99
CA ILE A 170 -12.08 62.80 3.51
C ILE A 170 -11.10 62.89 2.33
N THR A 171 -10.61 64.11 2.05
CA THR A 171 -9.54 64.35 1.06
C THR A 171 -8.33 64.93 1.76
N LEU A 172 -7.18 64.25 1.71
CA LEU A 172 -5.91 64.74 2.27
C LEU A 172 -5.16 65.63 1.28
N ILE A 173 -5.09 65.21 0.01
CA ILE A 173 -4.42 65.93 -1.07
C ILE A 173 -5.39 66.01 -2.24
N ALA A 174 -5.84 67.22 -2.56
CA ALA A 174 -6.84 67.45 -3.59
C ALA A 174 -6.21 67.78 -4.95
N ASP A 175 -5.42 66.85 -5.49
CA ASP A 175 -4.73 66.99 -6.78
C ASP A 175 -5.15 65.87 -7.75
N ARG A 176 -5.72 66.25 -8.89
CA ARG A 176 -6.26 65.31 -9.88
C ARG A 176 -5.17 64.59 -10.65
N GLU A 177 -4.09 65.27 -11.01
CA GLU A 177 -2.97 64.64 -11.72
C GLU A 177 -2.26 63.64 -10.81
N PHE A 178 -2.08 63.99 -9.55
CA PHE A 178 -1.52 63.10 -8.54
C PHE A 178 -2.42 61.86 -8.31
N ASN A 179 -3.74 62.04 -8.20
CA ASN A 179 -4.68 60.93 -8.05
C ASN A 179 -4.66 59.98 -9.27
N VAL A 180 -4.63 60.54 -10.48
CA VAL A 180 -4.50 59.76 -11.73
C VAL A 180 -3.16 59.02 -11.77
N ALA A 181 -2.06 59.67 -11.37
CA ALA A 181 -0.74 59.05 -11.31
C ALA A 181 -0.71 57.84 -10.35
N ILE A 182 -1.35 57.95 -9.17
CA ILE A 182 -1.53 56.82 -8.25
C ILE A 182 -2.25 55.67 -8.95
N GLY A 183 -3.37 55.95 -9.63
CA GLY A 183 -4.13 54.93 -10.36
C GLY A 183 -3.34 54.25 -11.47
N THR A 184 -2.53 55.01 -12.23
CA THR A 184 -1.67 54.49 -13.30
C THR A 184 -0.60 53.54 -12.77
N VAL A 185 -0.03 53.81 -11.59
CA VAL A 185 0.94 52.92 -10.94
C VAL A 185 0.25 51.73 -10.27
N LEU A 186 -0.93 51.94 -9.69
CA LEU A 186 -1.59 50.93 -8.88
C LEU A 186 -2.19 49.79 -9.71
N ARG A 187 -2.80 50.09 -10.86
CA ARG A 187 -3.41 49.07 -11.75
C ARG A 187 -2.43 47.96 -12.16
N PRO A 188 -1.23 48.24 -12.70
CA PRO A 188 -0.29 47.17 -13.05
C PRO A 188 0.20 46.43 -11.80
N LEU A 189 0.36 47.11 -10.66
CA LEU A 189 0.74 46.46 -9.40
C LEU A 189 -0.33 45.49 -8.91
N GLN A 190 -1.62 45.83 -9.03
CA GLN A 190 -2.73 44.92 -8.74
C GLN A 190 -2.71 43.68 -9.65
N VAL A 191 -2.47 43.85 -10.96
CA VAL A 191 -2.34 42.72 -11.91
C VAL A 191 -1.16 41.83 -11.53
N LEU A 192 -0.01 42.40 -11.17
CA LEU A 192 1.17 41.65 -10.71
C LEU A 192 0.89 40.85 -9.43
N VAL A 193 0.17 41.44 -8.47
CA VAL A 193 -0.24 40.76 -7.24
C VAL A 193 -1.18 39.59 -7.54
N ILE A 194 -2.15 39.76 -8.44
CA ILE A 194 -3.06 38.68 -8.86
C ILE A 194 -2.27 37.55 -9.56
N GLY A 195 -1.31 37.90 -10.42
CA GLY A 195 -0.40 36.92 -11.04
C GLY A 195 0.46 36.18 -10.02
N GLY A 196 0.99 36.89 -9.02
CA GLY A 196 1.74 36.31 -7.90
C GLY A 196 0.88 35.36 -7.05
N PHE A 197 -0.38 35.71 -6.80
CA PHE A 197 -1.34 34.85 -6.13
C PHE A 197 -1.53 33.53 -6.89
N LEU A 198 -1.82 33.62 -8.20
CA LEU A 198 -1.97 32.46 -9.07
C LEU A 198 -0.72 31.57 -9.08
N LEU A 199 0.45 32.18 -9.23
CA LEU A 199 1.71 31.44 -9.27
C LEU A 199 1.96 30.70 -7.95
N LEU A 200 1.84 31.38 -6.82
CA LEU A 200 2.00 30.76 -5.50
C LEU A 200 0.98 29.65 -5.28
N TRP A 201 -0.26 29.85 -5.73
CA TRP A 201 -1.31 28.86 -5.61
C TRP A 201 -1.04 27.61 -6.48
N VAL A 202 -0.59 27.78 -7.73
CA VAL A 202 -0.19 26.67 -8.61
C VAL A 202 1.01 25.91 -8.04
N LEU A 203 2.02 26.64 -7.55
CA LEU A 203 3.18 26.03 -6.89
C LEU A 203 2.76 25.25 -5.63
N ARG A 204 1.79 25.77 -4.88
CA ARG A 204 1.22 25.09 -3.71
C ARG A 204 0.50 23.80 -4.13
N ILE A 205 -0.38 23.84 -5.14
CA ILE A 205 -1.08 22.66 -5.66
C ILE A 205 -0.11 21.58 -6.12
N ARG A 206 0.97 21.95 -6.82
CA ARG A 206 1.97 21.00 -7.30
C ARG A 206 2.72 20.28 -6.17
N ARG A 207 2.86 20.91 -5.00
CA ARG A 207 3.51 20.32 -3.83
C ARG A 207 2.57 19.44 -3.01
N MET A 208 1.27 19.48 -3.24
CA MET A 208 0.29 18.71 -2.47
C MET A 208 0.20 17.26 -2.99
N ARG A 209 0.22 16.31 -2.05
CA ARG A 209 0.15 14.86 -2.29
C ARG A 209 -1.01 14.26 -1.47
N GLY A 210 -1.42 13.05 -1.83
CA GLY A 210 -2.42 12.27 -1.09
C GLY A 210 -3.76 12.99 -0.85
N LEU A 211 -4.27 12.87 0.38
CA LEU A 211 -5.56 13.38 0.82
C LEU A 211 -5.72 14.91 0.62
N ASP A 212 -4.64 15.68 0.80
CA ASP A 212 -4.68 17.14 0.66
C ASP A 212 -4.99 17.57 -0.79
N ARG A 213 -4.50 16.83 -1.80
CA ARG A 213 -4.78 17.13 -3.21
C ARG A 213 -6.25 16.91 -3.56
N GLU A 214 -6.87 15.89 -3.00
CA GLU A 214 -8.26 15.56 -3.27
C GLU A 214 -9.23 16.50 -2.54
N LEU A 215 -8.92 16.84 -1.28
CA LEU A 215 -9.70 17.78 -0.48
C LEU A 215 -9.69 19.21 -1.07
N LEU A 216 -8.59 19.62 -1.69
CA LEU A 216 -8.44 20.96 -2.27
C LEU A 216 -8.67 21.01 -3.78
N ALA A 217 -8.97 19.88 -4.43
CA ALA A 217 -9.24 19.83 -5.86
C ALA A 217 -10.31 20.86 -6.31
N PRO A 218 -11.43 21.06 -5.59
CA PRO A 218 -12.41 22.08 -5.95
C PRO A 218 -11.82 23.50 -5.93
N MET A 219 -11.02 23.84 -4.91
CA MET A 219 -10.36 25.15 -4.81
C MET A 219 -9.30 25.33 -5.89
N ALA A 220 -8.55 24.27 -6.21
CA ALA A 220 -7.57 24.28 -7.30
C ALA A 220 -8.23 24.56 -8.66
N LEU A 221 -9.34 23.89 -8.96
CA LEU A 221 -10.12 24.08 -10.18
C LEU A 221 -10.77 25.47 -10.26
N ALA A 222 -11.19 26.02 -9.13
CA ALA A 222 -11.79 27.36 -9.08
C ALA A 222 -10.76 28.47 -9.37
N SER A 223 -9.48 28.27 -9.05
CA SER A 223 -8.48 29.35 -8.97
C SER A 223 -8.25 30.18 -10.24
N PRO A 224 -8.27 29.61 -11.45
CA PRO A 224 -8.25 30.41 -12.68
C PRO A 224 -9.46 31.33 -12.79
N VAL A 225 -10.66 30.86 -12.43
CA VAL A 225 -11.90 31.65 -12.43
C VAL A 225 -11.81 32.80 -11.42
N ILE A 226 -11.24 32.53 -10.22
CA ILE A 226 -10.98 33.54 -9.19
C ILE A 226 -10.11 34.66 -9.75
N ALA A 227 -8.99 34.31 -10.38
CA ALA A 227 -8.05 35.30 -10.87
C ALA A 227 -8.58 36.08 -12.07
N VAL A 228 -9.35 35.45 -12.95
CA VAL A 228 -10.05 36.14 -14.04
C VAL A 228 -11.10 37.10 -13.46
N ALA A 229 -11.91 36.68 -12.49
CA ALA A 229 -12.94 37.51 -11.88
C ALA A 229 -12.36 38.72 -11.14
N VAL A 230 -11.32 38.52 -10.34
CA VAL A 230 -10.63 39.61 -9.60
C VAL A 230 -9.82 40.50 -10.55
N GLY A 231 -9.22 39.92 -11.59
CA GLY A 231 -8.38 40.62 -12.56
C GLY A 231 -9.16 41.37 -13.64
N ALA A 232 -10.41 41.02 -13.91
CA ALA A 232 -11.21 41.60 -14.98
C ALA A 232 -11.31 43.13 -14.89
N VAL A 233 -11.59 43.67 -13.71
CA VAL A 233 -11.72 45.12 -13.49
C VAL A 233 -10.41 45.89 -13.69
N PRO A 234 -9.28 45.54 -13.03
CA PRO A 234 -8.02 46.26 -13.24
C PRO A 234 -7.52 46.11 -14.67
N VAL A 235 -7.65 44.93 -15.30
CA VAL A 235 -7.25 44.71 -16.70
C VAL A 235 -8.12 45.54 -17.66
N ALA A 236 -9.45 45.54 -17.48
CA ALA A 236 -10.34 46.36 -18.31
C ALA A 236 -10.01 47.85 -18.21
N LYS A 237 -9.73 48.35 -16.99
CA LYS A 237 -9.27 49.73 -16.76
C LYS A 237 -7.90 50.01 -17.38
N LEU A 238 -7.01 49.03 -17.43
CA LEU A 238 -5.66 49.18 -18.03
C LEU A 238 -5.74 49.21 -19.56
N LEU A 239 -6.68 48.46 -20.14
CA LEU A 239 -7.01 48.48 -21.57
C LEU A 239 -7.87 49.69 -21.99
N GLY A 240 -8.26 50.56 -21.04
CA GLY A 240 -9.08 51.73 -21.33
C GLY A 240 -10.52 51.42 -21.72
N LEU A 241 -11.07 50.26 -21.31
CA LEU A 241 -12.47 49.91 -21.58
C LEU A 241 -13.42 50.78 -20.76
N THR A 242 -14.47 51.32 -21.40
CA THR A 242 -15.46 52.21 -20.79
C THR A 242 -16.88 51.91 -21.28
N GLY A 243 -17.90 52.45 -20.59
CA GLY A 243 -19.32 52.31 -20.98
C GLY A 243 -19.84 50.87 -20.86
N GLN A 244 -20.66 50.44 -21.83
CA GLN A 244 -21.38 49.14 -21.78
C GLN A 244 -20.49 47.92 -21.54
N THR A 245 -19.24 47.93 -22.00
CA THR A 245 -18.31 46.81 -21.76
C THR A 245 -17.95 46.72 -20.28
N MET A 246 -17.74 47.85 -19.61
CA MET A 246 -17.42 47.89 -18.19
C MET A 246 -18.63 47.49 -17.34
N ASP A 247 -19.84 47.91 -17.75
CA ASP A 247 -21.09 47.50 -17.09
C ASP A 247 -21.27 45.99 -17.13
N ARG A 248 -20.98 45.34 -18.27
CA ARG A 248 -20.97 43.87 -18.38
C ARG A 248 -19.92 43.21 -17.50
N VAL A 249 -18.74 43.81 -17.36
CA VAL A 249 -17.69 43.29 -16.45
C VAL A 249 -18.18 43.32 -15.00
N TYR A 250 -18.78 44.42 -14.56
CA TYR A 250 -19.32 44.54 -13.21
C TYR A 250 -20.53 43.61 -12.98
N ALA A 251 -21.41 43.41 -13.96
CA ALA A 251 -22.55 42.51 -13.83
C ALA A 251 -22.14 41.03 -13.72
N LEU A 252 -21.10 40.60 -14.45
CA LEU A 252 -20.65 39.21 -14.47
C LEU A 252 -19.72 38.84 -13.30
N GLN A 253 -19.04 39.84 -12.72
CA GLN A 253 -18.03 39.62 -11.68
C GLN A 253 -18.58 38.93 -10.42
N PRO A 254 -19.73 39.31 -9.83
CA PRO A 254 -20.28 38.66 -8.64
C PRO A 254 -20.55 37.16 -8.85
N ALA A 255 -21.11 36.79 -9.99
CA ALA A 255 -21.38 35.39 -10.33
C ALA A 255 -20.08 34.57 -10.44
N ALA A 256 -19.03 35.15 -11.02
CA ALA A 256 -17.72 34.51 -11.11
C ALA A 256 -17.03 34.41 -9.73
N LEU A 257 -17.18 35.42 -8.87
CA LEU A 257 -16.63 35.42 -7.51
C LEU A 257 -17.37 34.42 -6.59
N ALA A 258 -18.65 34.12 -6.83
CA ALA A 258 -19.39 33.10 -6.09
C ALA A 258 -18.82 31.67 -6.24
N VAL A 259 -17.98 31.43 -7.27
CA VAL A 259 -17.22 30.18 -7.41
C VAL A 259 -16.22 30.00 -6.26
N ILE A 260 -15.66 31.09 -5.70
CA ILE A 260 -14.69 31.03 -4.60
C ILE A 260 -15.31 30.39 -3.35
N PRO A 261 -16.39 30.95 -2.75
CA PRO A 261 -16.93 30.40 -1.52
C PRO A 261 -17.68 29.09 -1.77
N LEU A 262 -18.21 28.84 -2.97
CA LEU A 262 -18.77 27.53 -3.32
C LEU A 262 -17.68 26.45 -3.32
N ALA A 263 -16.54 26.69 -3.96
CA ALA A 263 -15.42 25.75 -3.95
C ALA A 263 -14.89 25.52 -2.52
N PHE A 264 -14.87 26.57 -1.70
CA PHE A 264 -14.50 26.47 -0.29
C PHE A 264 -15.51 25.64 0.50
N LEU A 265 -16.80 25.91 0.35
CA LEU A 265 -17.88 25.18 1.02
C LEU A 265 -17.86 23.69 0.65
N ILE A 266 -17.71 23.37 -0.65
CA ILE A 266 -17.56 21.99 -1.12
C ILE A 266 -16.34 21.33 -0.46
N SER A 267 -15.21 22.03 -0.38
CA SER A 267 -13.97 21.51 0.22
C SER A 267 -14.11 21.25 1.73
N VAL A 268 -14.78 22.15 2.46
CA VAL A 268 -15.07 21.98 3.90
C VAL A 268 -16.05 20.84 4.14
N VAL A 269 -17.13 20.78 3.36
CA VAL A 269 -18.13 19.70 3.49
C VAL A 269 -17.51 18.35 3.15
N ARG A 270 -16.74 18.24 2.05
CA ARG A 270 -16.01 17.02 1.68
C ARG A 270 -15.07 16.56 2.80
N ARG A 271 -14.38 17.51 3.44
CA ARG A 271 -13.49 17.21 4.56
C ARG A 271 -14.25 16.61 5.75
N ARG A 272 -15.34 17.25 6.17
CA ARG A 272 -16.20 16.70 7.23
C ARG A 272 -16.80 15.33 6.89
N LEU A 273 -17.10 15.08 5.61
CA LEU A 273 -17.58 13.77 5.17
C LEU A 273 -16.46 12.71 5.12
N ALA A 274 -15.22 13.11 4.79
CA ALA A 274 -14.06 12.22 4.82
C ALA A 274 -13.72 11.73 6.25
N ASP A 275 -14.04 12.52 7.28
CA ASP A 275 -13.90 12.11 8.68
C ASP A 275 -14.79 10.91 9.07
N ASN A 276 -15.78 10.53 8.23
CA ASN A 276 -16.61 9.33 8.43
C ASN A 276 -15.94 8.00 8.00
N ALA A 277 -14.61 7.99 7.84
CA ALA A 277 -13.78 6.84 7.48
C ALA A 277 -14.12 5.54 8.26
N VAL A 278 -14.61 5.67 9.49
CA VAL A 278 -15.03 4.59 10.38
C VAL A 278 -16.14 3.72 9.77
N LEU A 279 -17.13 4.31 9.09
CA LEU A 279 -18.28 3.56 8.57
C LEU A 279 -17.90 2.64 7.41
N THR A 280 -16.99 3.09 6.54
CA THR A 280 -16.49 2.29 5.40
C THR A 280 -15.57 1.17 5.89
N LEU A 281 -14.76 1.45 6.91
CA LEU A 281 -13.87 0.47 7.55
C LEU A 281 -14.64 -0.66 8.22
N ILE A 282 -15.66 -0.33 9.03
CA ILE A 282 -16.48 -1.32 9.73
C ILE A 282 -17.21 -2.25 8.74
N GLN A 283 -17.71 -1.72 7.62
CA GLN A 283 -18.42 -2.54 6.62
C GLN A 283 -17.50 -3.49 5.83
N GLN A 284 -16.26 -3.08 5.52
CA GLN A 284 -15.34 -3.92 4.75
C GLN A 284 -14.65 -4.99 5.60
N VAL A 285 -14.29 -4.68 6.84
CA VAL A 285 -13.58 -5.59 7.75
C VAL A 285 -14.45 -6.78 8.18
N GLN A 286 -15.76 -6.58 8.36
CA GLN A 286 -16.64 -7.62 8.89
C GLN A 286 -16.82 -8.85 8.00
N ARG A 287 -16.47 -8.78 6.70
CA ARG A 287 -16.70 -9.90 5.78
C ARG A 287 -15.56 -10.92 5.76
N ARG A 288 -14.28 -10.49 5.84
CA ARG A 288 -13.08 -11.34 5.97
C ARG A 288 -11.88 -10.52 6.49
N PRO A 289 -11.43 -10.70 7.74
CA PRO A 289 -10.31 -9.95 8.29
C PRO A 289 -8.96 -10.57 7.87
N THR A 290 -8.65 -10.56 6.58
CA THR A 290 -7.31 -10.95 6.11
C THR A 290 -6.33 -9.77 6.20
N PRO A 291 -5.01 -10.01 6.36
CA PRO A 291 -4.00 -8.96 6.38
C PRO A 291 -4.08 -8.00 5.18
N GLU A 292 -4.36 -8.54 4.00
CA GLU A 292 -4.54 -7.78 2.75
C GLU A 292 -5.82 -6.95 2.73
N ALA A 293 -6.92 -7.51 3.26
CA ALA A 293 -8.20 -6.79 3.34
C ALA A 293 -8.10 -5.61 4.31
N VAL A 294 -7.44 -5.79 5.46
CA VAL A 294 -7.21 -4.71 6.43
C VAL A 294 -6.34 -3.60 5.83
N GLN A 295 -5.23 -3.96 5.17
CA GLN A 295 -4.42 -2.98 4.46
C GLN A 295 -5.22 -2.23 3.39
N THR A 296 -6.05 -2.93 2.61
CA THR A 296 -6.87 -2.32 1.55
C THR A 296 -7.95 -1.41 2.10
N ALA A 297 -8.58 -1.81 3.21
CA ALA A 297 -9.56 -1.00 3.91
C ALA A 297 -8.91 0.27 4.47
N LEU A 298 -7.72 0.17 5.09
CA LEU A 298 -6.95 1.33 5.55
C LEU A 298 -6.51 2.24 4.39
N ARG A 299 -6.05 1.68 3.25
CA ARG A 299 -5.74 2.46 2.03
C ARG A 299 -6.95 3.25 1.55
N THR A 300 -8.13 2.64 1.56
CA THR A 300 -9.38 3.27 1.10
C THR A 300 -9.85 4.34 2.09
N ALA A 301 -9.85 4.03 3.38
CA ALA A 301 -10.30 4.92 4.44
C ALA A 301 -9.39 6.15 4.60
N LEU A 302 -8.07 5.94 4.54
CA LEU A 302 -7.07 7.02 4.64
C LEU A 302 -6.72 7.66 3.29
N ARG A 303 -7.30 7.15 2.19
CA ARG A 303 -7.06 7.57 0.80
C ARG A 303 -5.58 7.63 0.43
N ASP A 304 -4.82 6.64 0.90
CA ASP A 304 -3.41 6.47 0.59
C ASP A 304 -3.20 5.11 -0.06
N ALA A 305 -3.09 5.08 -1.39
CA ALA A 305 -2.83 3.85 -2.14
C ALA A 305 -1.45 3.23 -1.82
N THR A 306 -0.52 4.03 -1.31
CA THR A 306 0.86 3.61 -1.00
C THR A 306 1.02 3.11 0.44
N LEU A 307 -0.05 3.15 1.25
CA LEU A 307 -0.02 2.72 2.63
C LEU A 307 0.35 1.24 2.72
N ARG A 308 1.24 0.91 3.67
CA ARG A 308 1.65 -0.47 3.96
C ARG A 308 1.48 -0.76 5.44
N VAL A 309 0.97 -1.94 5.75
CA VAL A 309 0.87 -2.44 7.13
C VAL A 309 1.88 -3.56 7.30
N ARG A 310 2.77 -3.41 8.28
CA ARG A 310 3.67 -4.47 8.72
C ARG A 310 3.20 -4.98 10.08
N TYR A 311 2.87 -6.25 10.19
CA TYR A 311 2.34 -6.86 11.40
C TYR A 311 3.47 -7.37 12.28
N TRP A 312 3.35 -7.24 13.60
CA TRP A 312 4.33 -7.81 14.53
C TRP A 312 4.10 -9.32 14.66
N ALA A 313 5.14 -10.14 14.50
CA ALA A 313 5.10 -11.58 14.72
C ALA A 313 5.91 -11.94 15.99
N PRO A 314 5.26 -12.19 17.15
CA PRO A 314 5.95 -12.39 18.42
C PRO A 314 6.94 -13.55 18.41
N GLU A 315 6.54 -14.68 17.81
CA GLU A 315 7.37 -15.89 17.73
C GLU A 315 8.62 -15.72 16.86
N LEU A 316 8.57 -14.81 15.88
CA LEU A 316 9.69 -14.48 14.99
C LEU A 316 10.53 -13.31 15.50
N ASN A 317 10.04 -12.60 16.53
CA ASN A 317 10.60 -11.33 17.02
C ASN A 317 10.89 -10.33 15.88
N ALA A 318 9.99 -10.27 14.89
CA ALA A 318 10.17 -9.48 13.68
C ALA A 318 8.82 -9.01 13.12
N HIS A 319 8.87 -7.99 12.26
CA HIS A 319 7.69 -7.57 11.50
C HIS A 319 7.57 -8.40 10.22
N VAL A 320 6.34 -8.71 9.84
CA VAL A 320 6.00 -9.41 8.60
C VAL A 320 5.04 -8.59 7.76
N ASP A 321 5.07 -8.77 6.44
CA ASP A 321 4.11 -8.13 5.55
C ASP A 321 2.77 -8.88 5.50
N VAL A 322 1.86 -8.44 4.61
CA VAL A 322 0.55 -9.07 4.42
C VAL A 322 0.60 -10.54 3.97
N THR A 323 1.74 -10.98 3.42
CA THR A 323 1.96 -12.37 2.97
C THR A 323 2.65 -13.23 4.03
N GLY A 324 3.08 -12.63 5.14
CA GLY A 324 3.87 -13.28 6.19
C GLY A 324 5.38 -13.27 5.91
N ALA A 325 5.84 -12.62 4.83
CA ALA A 325 7.27 -12.52 4.55
C ALA A 325 7.95 -11.56 5.53
N PRO A 326 9.20 -11.82 5.96
CA PRO A 326 9.95 -10.92 6.82
C PRO A 326 10.06 -9.52 6.20
N ALA A 327 9.54 -8.53 6.91
CA ALA A 327 9.64 -7.13 6.53
C ALA A 327 10.65 -6.46 7.45
N GLY A 328 11.71 -5.90 6.87
CA GLY A 328 12.69 -5.11 7.61
C GLY A 328 12.02 -3.95 8.35
N PRO A 329 12.71 -3.37 9.35
CA PRO A 329 12.21 -2.18 10.04
C PRO A 329 11.85 -1.09 9.02
N PRO A 330 10.83 -0.26 9.31
CA PRO A 330 10.53 0.89 8.47
C PRO A 330 11.82 1.66 8.22
N ALA A 331 12.15 1.93 6.95
CA ALA A 331 13.23 2.85 6.66
C ALA A 331 12.89 4.18 7.33
N GLU A 332 13.82 4.74 8.10
CA GLU A 332 13.72 6.11 8.60
C GLU A 332 13.92 7.07 7.43
N ASP A 333 12.94 7.08 6.52
CA ASP A 333 12.90 7.93 5.35
C ASP A 333 12.11 9.20 5.71
N GLU A 334 12.66 10.39 5.48
CA GLU A 334 11.98 11.66 5.79
C GLU A 334 10.65 11.80 5.02
N ASP A 335 10.50 11.04 3.94
CA ASP A 335 9.35 11.06 3.03
C ASP A 335 8.17 10.16 3.45
N ARG A 336 8.22 9.47 4.60
CA ARG A 336 7.11 8.64 5.10
C ARG A 336 6.67 8.97 6.52
N LEU A 337 5.39 8.74 6.79
CA LEU A 337 4.83 8.72 8.14
C LEU A 337 4.83 7.28 8.65
N VAL A 338 5.67 6.99 9.64
CA VAL A 338 5.72 5.70 10.33
C VAL A 338 4.93 5.80 11.63
N MET A 339 3.98 4.89 11.84
CA MET A 339 3.08 4.90 13.00
C MET A 339 3.06 3.53 13.66
N PRO A 340 3.60 3.40 14.88
CA PRO A 340 3.43 2.18 15.66
C PRO A 340 1.99 2.09 16.16
N VAL A 341 1.40 0.91 16.01
CA VAL A 341 0.10 0.55 16.56
C VAL A 341 0.35 -0.49 17.63
N THR A 342 -0.06 -0.15 18.85
CA THR A 342 0.04 -1.02 20.02
C THR A 342 -1.35 -1.38 20.51
N GLU A 343 -1.46 -2.54 21.13
CA GLU A 343 -2.64 -2.90 21.91
C GLU A 343 -2.83 -1.96 23.11
N PRO A 344 -4.05 -1.93 23.70
CA PRO A 344 -4.29 -1.24 24.97
C PRO A 344 -3.40 -1.73 26.12
N THR A 345 -2.94 -2.99 26.03
CA THR A 345 -1.99 -3.64 26.96
C THR A 345 -0.56 -3.14 26.82
N GLY A 346 -0.24 -2.45 25.71
CA GLY A 346 1.10 -1.93 25.39
C GLY A 346 1.91 -2.83 24.45
N GLU A 347 1.39 -3.99 24.05
CA GLU A 347 2.09 -4.89 23.13
C GLU A 347 2.09 -4.35 21.69
N PRO A 348 3.19 -4.54 20.93
CA PRO A 348 3.26 -4.10 19.55
C PRO A 348 2.39 -4.98 18.65
N LEU A 349 1.51 -4.35 17.87
CA LEU A 349 0.57 -5.05 17.00
C LEU A 349 0.95 -4.90 15.53
N ALA A 350 1.21 -3.67 15.09
CA ALA A 350 1.65 -3.39 13.72
C ALA A 350 2.40 -2.07 13.63
N VAL A 351 3.09 -1.86 12.51
CA VAL A 351 3.62 -0.56 12.09
C VAL A 351 3.03 -0.21 10.75
N ILE A 352 2.48 1.00 10.64
CA ILE A 352 1.85 1.52 9.44
C ILE A 352 2.77 2.57 8.81
N ASP A 353 3.15 2.34 7.55
CA ASP A 353 3.83 3.32 6.71
C ASP A 353 2.80 4.00 5.81
N ALA A 354 2.62 5.31 6.01
CA ALA A 354 1.62 6.12 5.32
C ALA A 354 2.21 7.42 4.74
N ASP A 355 1.44 8.10 3.88
CA ASP A 355 1.80 9.42 3.31
C ASP A 355 2.06 10.43 4.45
N PRO A 356 3.16 11.20 4.42
CA PRO A 356 3.49 12.19 5.45
C PRO A 356 2.41 13.27 5.64
N GLY A 357 1.59 13.54 4.63
CA GLY A 357 0.42 14.42 4.71
C GLY A 357 -0.61 14.00 5.75
N LEU A 358 -0.70 12.69 6.06
CA LEU A 358 -1.60 12.18 7.10
C LEU A 358 -1.24 12.67 8.52
N ARG A 359 -0.01 13.16 8.75
CA ARG A 359 0.37 13.81 10.03
C ARG A 359 -0.53 15.02 10.34
N ARG A 360 -1.11 15.63 9.31
CA ARG A 360 -2.00 16.79 9.43
C ARG A 360 -3.43 16.44 9.84
N HIS A 361 -3.79 15.15 9.80
CA HIS A 361 -5.15 14.66 10.04
C HIS A 361 -5.19 13.65 11.21
N PRO A 362 -4.78 14.05 12.43
CA PRO A 362 -4.63 13.12 13.56
C PRO A 362 -5.93 12.47 14.00
N LEU A 363 -7.07 13.16 13.84
CA LEU A 363 -8.40 12.63 14.19
C LEU A 363 -8.85 11.53 13.22
N VAL A 364 -8.64 11.72 11.91
CA VAL A 364 -8.93 10.69 10.90
C VAL A 364 -8.09 9.45 11.17
N LEU A 365 -6.82 9.65 11.48
CA LEU A 365 -5.91 8.58 11.82
C LEU A 365 -6.36 7.84 13.09
N SER A 366 -6.60 8.56 14.20
CA SER A 366 -6.99 7.93 15.46
C SER A 366 -8.31 7.18 15.34
N ASN A 367 -9.27 7.74 14.59
CA ASN A 367 -10.57 7.11 14.38
C ASN A 367 -10.47 5.87 13.49
N ALA A 368 -9.67 5.93 12.42
CA ALA A 368 -9.44 4.78 11.55
C ALA A 368 -8.73 3.65 12.31
N LEU A 369 -7.71 3.95 13.12
CA LEU A 369 -7.00 2.96 13.94
C LEU A 369 -7.91 2.36 15.01
N ALA A 370 -8.67 3.19 15.74
CA ALA A 370 -9.61 2.72 16.75
C ALA A 370 -10.71 1.83 16.13
N ALA A 371 -11.23 2.19 14.96
CA ALA A 371 -12.22 1.38 14.24
C ALA A 371 -11.62 0.07 13.69
N SER A 372 -10.31 0.03 13.45
CA SER A 372 -9.62 -1.13 12.88
C SER A 372 -9.03 -2.06 13.93
N GLY A 373 -9.10 -1.75 15.23
CA GLY A 373 -8.37 -2.47 16.28
C GLY A 373 -8.52 -4.00 16.22
N LEU A 374 -9.76 -4.50 16.30
CA LEU A 374 -10.05 -5.94 16.21
C LEU A 374 -9.69 -6.57 14.85
N ALA A 375 -9.73 -5.77 13.78
CA ALA A 375 -9.35 -6.21 12.44
C ALA A 375 -7.84 -6.42 12.35
N LEU A 376 -7.10 -5.44 12.86
CA LEU A 376 -5.65 -5.39 12.92
C LEU A 376 -5.13 -6.53 13.80
N GLU A 377 -5.77 -6.80 14.94
CA GLU A 377 -5.42 -7.92 15.82
C GLU A 377 -5.59 -9.28 15.12
N ASN A 378 -6.76 -9.53 14.52
CA ASN A 378 -6.98 -10.76 13.76
C ASN A 378 -6.02 -10.90 12.57
N ALA A 379 -5.75 -9.80 11.86
CA ALA A 379 -4.79 -9.79 10.76
C ALA A 379 -3.36 -10.02 11.24
N GLN A 380 -2.98 -9.50 12.41
CA GLN A 380 -1.68 -9.74 13.02
C GLN A 380 -1.49 -11.23 13.32
N LEU A 381 -2.49 -11.88 13.91
CA LEU A 381 -2.46 -13.32 14.20
C LEU A 381 -2.30 -14.13 12.92
N GLN A 382 -3.06 -13.80 11.86
CA GLN A 382 -2.95 -14.49 10.57
C GLN A 382 -1.59 -14.29 9.91
N ALA A 383 -1.07 -13.06 9.91
CA ALA A 383 0.24 -12.75 9.34
C ALA A 383 1.37 -13.46 10.10
N ALA A 384 1.29 -13.53 11.44
CA ALA A 384 2.22 -14.28 12.27
C ALA A 384 2.19 -15.79 11.95
N VAL A 385 1.01 -16.38 11.76
CA VAL A 385 0.86 -17.78 11.34
C VAL A 385 1.49 -18.02 9.96
N LEU A 386 1.24 -17.15 8.99
CA LEU A 386 1.86 -17.25 7.65
C LEU A 386 3.39 -17.16 7.74
N GLY A 387 3.91 -16.23 8.55
CA GLY A 387 5.34 -16.10 8.81
C GLY A 387 5.94 -17.37 9.41
N ARG A 388 5.31 -17.95 10.43
CA ARG A 388 5.75 -19.22 11.04
C ARG A 388 5.75 -20.38 10.03
N LEU A 389 4.70 -20.50 9.21
CA LEU A 389 4.63 -21.53 8.18
C LEU A 389 5.78 -21.40 7.17
N SER A 390 6.13 -20.17 6.78
CA SER A 390 7.26 -19.92 5.89
C SER A 390 8.60 -20.32 6.53
N GLN A 391 8.79 -20.01 7.81
CA GLN A 391 10.00 -20.38 8.56
C GLN A 391 10.13 -21.90 8.72
N VAL A 392 9.04 -22.59 9.09
CA VAL A 392 9.03 -24.05 9.24
C VAL A 392 9.36 -24.73 7.90
N ARG A 393 8.81 -24.25 6.79
CA ARG A 393 9.13 -24.75 5.45
C ARG A 393 10.61 -24.54 5.11
N ALA A 394 11.15 -23.35 5.40
CA ALA A 394 12.56 -23.05 5.17
C ALA A 394 13.50 -23.97 5.97
N VAL A 395 13.23 -24.15 7.27
CA VAL A 395 14.01 -25.06 8.13
C VAL A 395 13.91 -26.50 7.66
N ARG A 396 12.71 -26.97 7.27
CA ARG A 396 12.53 -28.34 6.75
C ARG A 396 13.32 -28.56 5.46
N MET A 397 13.32 -27.60 4.54
CA MET A 397 14.12 -27.70 3.31
C MET A 397 15.62 -27.76 3.62
N GLN A 398 16.11 -26.92 4.54
CA GLN A 398 17.50 -26.97 4.98
C GLN A 398 17.87 -28.31 5.62
N ALA A 399 17.01 -28.87 6.48
CA ALA A 399 17.22 -30.16 7.10
C ALA A 399 17.28 -31.31 6.07
N VAL A 400 16.40 -31.29 5.06
CA VAL A 400 16.42 -32.26 3.96
C VAL A 400 17.74 -32.16 3.17
N GLN A 401 18.16 -30.94 2.82
CA GLN A 401 19.41 -30.71 2.10
C GLN A 401 20.63 -31.18 2.91
N ALA A 402 20.67 -30.89 4.21
CA ALA A 402 21.71 -31.36 5.11
C ALA A 402 21.73 -32.90 5.20
N GLY A 403 20.56 -33.53 5.28
CA GLY A 403 20.43 -34.99 5.30
C GLY A 403 20.95 -35.66 4.03
N VAL A 404 20.69 -35.08 2.85
CA VAL A 404 21.23 -35.57 1.57
C VAL A 404 22.75 -35.43 1.51
N ALA A 405 23.29 -34.29 1.96
CA ALA A 405 24.73 -34.04 1.98
C ALA A 405 25.48 -35.02 2.91
N GLU A 406 24.93 -35.27 4.10
CA GLU A 406 25.50 -36.21 5.07
C GLU A 406 25.48 -37.65 4.55
N ARG A 407 24.38 -38.08 3.92
CA ARG A 407 24.29 -39.40 3.29
C ARG A 407 25.36 -39.61 2.21
N ARG A 408 25.56 -38.63 1.33
CA ARG A 408 26.62 -38.67 0.30
C ARG A 408 28.04 -38.70 0.89
N ARG A 409 28.24 -38.13 2.07
CA ARG A 409 29.53 -38.20 2.79
C ARG A 409 29.78 -39.61 3.28
N VAL A 410 28.80 -40.19 3.99
CA VAL A 410 28.87 -41.56 4.51
C VAL A 410 29.09 -42.57 3.39
N GLU A 411 28.42 -42.41 2.25
CA GLU A 411 28.61 -43.25 1.08
C GLU A 411 30.07 -43.25 0.58
N ARG A 412 30.66 -42.06 0.39
CA ARG A 412 32.07 -41.94 -0.03
C ARG A 412 33.04 -42.54 0.98
N ASP A 413 32.82 -42.32 2.28
CA ASP A 413 33.68 -42.86 3.33
C ASP A 413 33.64 -44.39 3.36
N LEU A 414 32.45 -44.98 3.17
CA LEU A 414 32.29 -46.44 3.06
C LEU A 414 32.92 -46.99 1.78
N HIS A 415 32.68 -46.35 0.63
CA HIS A 415 33.18 -46.79 -0.67
C HIS A 415 34.70 -46.70 -0.75
N ASP A 416 35.28 -45.55 -0.42
CA ASP A 416 36.71 -45.32 -0.61
C ASP A 416 37.53 -45.81 0.58
N GLY A 417 37.04 -45.65 1.81
CA GLY A 417 37.81 -46.00 3.01
C GLY A 417 37.79 -47.49 3.34
N ALA A 418 36.59 -48.06 3.48
CA ALA A 418 36.45 -49.44 3.96
C ALA A 418 36.75 -50.47 2.87
N GLN A 419 36.31 -50.25 1.61
CA GLN A 419 36.59 -51.19 0.52
C GLN A 419 38.09 -51.27 0.19
N GLN A 420 38.80 -50.14 0.13
CA GLN A 420 40.23 -50.14 -0.18
C GLN A 420 41.05 -50.90 0.88
N ARG A 421 40.71 -50.74 2.18
CA ARG A 421 41.38 -51.47 3.26
C ARG A 421 41.12 -52.97 3.20
N LEU A 422 39.89 -53.39 2.91
CA LEU A 422 39.54 -54.80 2.76
C LEU A 422 40.20 -55.43 1.52
N LEU A 423 40.29 -54.69 0.42
CA LEU A 423 40.97 -55.14 -0.80
C LEU A 423 42.48 -55.31 -0.56
N ALA A 424 43.12 -54.34 0.11
CA ALA A 424 44.52 -54.41 0.49
C ALA A 424 44.80 -55.61 1.41
N LEU A 425 43.92 -55.88 2.38
CA LEU A 425 44.03 -57.05 3.26
C LEU A 425 43.96 -58.36 2.48
N ARG A 426 43.06 -58.45 1.49
CA ARG A 426 42.94 -59.62 0.60
C ARG A 426 44.21 -59.86 -0.22
N LEU A 427 44.86 -58.80 -0.71
CA LEU A 427 46.13 -58.90 -1.43
C LEU A 427 47.28 -59.38 -0.53
N VAL A 428 47.35 -58.90 0.71
CA VAL A 428 48.35 -59.35 1.70
C VAL A 428 48.16 -60.83 2.03
N LEU A 429 46.92 -61.29 2.18
CA LEU A 429 46.60 -62.70 2.43
C LEU A 429 46.94 -63.59 1.22
N ALA A 430 46.66 -63.12 0.00
CA ALA A 430 47.05 -63.84 -1.22
C ALA A 430 48.58 -63.96 -1.36
N ALA A 431 49.34 -62.92 -1.01
CA ALA A 431 50.81 -62.96 -1.00
C ALA A 431 51.41 -63.82 0.12
N SER A 432 50.60 -64.18 1.12
CA SER A 432 51.00 -65.03 2.25
C SER A 432 50.85 -66.52 1.95
N ASP A 433 50.22 -66.88 0.82
CA ASP A 433 50.11 -68.28 0.37
C ASP A 433 51.45 -68.75 -0.21
N ARG A 434 52.18 -69.57 0.56
CA ARG A 434 53.50 -70.09 0.22
C ARG A 434 53.47 -71.62 0.11
N PRO A 435 54.24 -72.21 -0.82
CA PRO A 435 54.23 -73.66 -1.06
C PRO A 435 54.69 -74.50 0.14
N GLN A 436 55.40 -73.90 1.12
CA GLN A 436 55.85 -74.58 2.35
C GLN A 436 54.81 -74.61 3.49
N LEU A 437 53.63 -74.01 3.31
CA LEU A 437 52.58 -74.02 4.33
C LEU A 437 51.99 -75.42 4.54
N SER A 438 51.57 -75.75 5.76
CA SER A 438 50.80 -76.97 6.03
C SER A 438 49.39 -76.88 5.42
N GLU A 439 48.76 -78.03 5.15
CA GLU A 439 47.40 -78.05 4.56
C GLU A 439 46.38 -77.34 5.47
N ALA A 440 46.52 -77.49 6.80
CA ALA A 440 45.68 -76.80 7.78
C ALA A 440 45.86 -75.27 7.76
N ALA A 441 47.05 -74.77 7.45
CA ALA A 441 47.31 -73.32 7.31
C ALA A 441 46.75 -72.77 5.99
N ARG A 442 46.85 -73.53 4.89
CA ARG A 442 46.22 -73.20 3.60
C ARG A 442 44.71 -73.14 3.70
N GLU A 443 44.08 -74.09 4.41
CA GLU A 443 42.63 -74.07 4.63
C GLU A 443 42.17 -72.84 5.43
N ARG A 444 42.92 -72.45 6.46
CA ARG A 444 42.65 -71.22 7.22
C ARG A 444 42.78 -69.94 6.37
N LEU A 445 43.77 -69.88 5.48
CA LEU A 445 43.90 -68.76 4.53
C LEU A 445 42.74 -68.71 3.53
N ARG A 446 42.24 -69.85 3.05
CA ARG A 446 41.05 -69.91 2.20
C ARG A 446 39.81 -69.39 2.93
N GLN A 447 39.60 -69.83 4.18
CA GLN A 447 38.49 -69.35 5.02
C GLN A 447 38.56 -67.83 5.25
N MET A 448 39.74 -67.28 5.60
CA MET A 448 39.90 -65.83 5.79
C MET A 448 39.63 -65.03 4.50
N ASN A 449 40.04 -65.55 3.34
CA ASN A 449 39.72 -64.92 2.05
C ASN A 449 38.23 -64.96 1.73
N GLN A 450 37.53 -66.04 2.07
CA GLN A 450 36.08 -66.15 1.90
C GLN A 450 35.34 -65.17 2.82
N GLU A 451 35.73 -65.05 4.08
CA GLU A 451 35.18 -64.06 5.03
C GLU A 451 35.38 -62.62 4.56
N ILE A 452 36.55 -62.27 4.02
CA ILE A 452 36.79 -60.93 3.44
C ILE A 452 35.96 -60.71 2.17
N ALA A 453 35.75 -61.74 1.35
CA ALA A 453 34.88 -61.64 0.18
C ALA A 453 33.42 -61.42 0.58
N LEU A 454 32.94 -62.10 1.63
CA LEU A 454 31.62 -61.88 2.22
C LEU A 454 31.50 -60.47 2.80
N ALA A 455 32.46 -60.01 3.60
CA ALA A 455 32.46 -58.65 4.16
C ALA A 455 32.51 -57.56 3.08
N LEU A 456 33.24 -57.76 1.98
CA LEU A 456 33.23 -56.87 0.82
C LEU A 456 31.87 -56.87 0.11
N ASN A 457 31.22 -58.02 0.01
CA ASN A 457 29.87 -58.11 -0.56
C ASN A 457 28.83 -57.44 0.34
N GLU A 458 28.85 -57.69 1.65
CA GLU A 458 27.97 -57.03 2.63
C GLU A 458 28.18 -55.51 2.65
N LEU A 459 29.42 -55.04 2.58
CA LEU A 459 29.72 -53.60 2.50
C LEU A 459 29.27 -53.00 1.16
N ARG A 460 29.35 -53.77 0.06
CA ARG A 460 28.78 -53.37 -1.24
C ARG A 460 27.26 -53.39 -1.23
N ASP A 461 26.63 -54.34 -0.55
CA ASP A 461 25.17 -54.41 -0.38
C ASP A 461 24.68 -53.24 0.49
N LEU A 462 25.41 -52.91 1.56
CA LEU A 462 25.15 -51.75 2.41
C LEU A 462 25.33 -50.44 1.64
N ALA A 463 26.39 -50.31 0.84
CA ALA A 463 26.61 -49.16 -0.04
C ALA A 463 25.55 -49.06 -1.15
N ARG A 464 25.13 -50.20 -1.73
CA ARG A 464 24.01 -50.29 -2.69
C ARG A 464 22.67 -49.91 -2.06
N GLY A 465 22.51 -50.08 -0.75
CA GLY A 465 21.37 -49.56 0.00
C GLY A 465 21.38 -48.04 0.24
N ILE A 466 22.48 -47.34 -0.10
CA ILE A 466 22.67 -45.91 0.23
C ILE A 466 22.56 -45.01 -1.01
N HIS A 467 23.13 -45.36 -2.17
CA HIS A 467 22.80 -44.78 -3.49
C HIS A 467 23.58 -45.52 -4.61
N PRO A 468 23.04 -45.77 -5.82
CA PRO A 468 23.79 -46.38 -6.90
C PRO A 468 24.57 -45.33 -7.69
N ALA A 469 25.90 -45.45 -7.76
CA ALA A 469 26.75 -44.55 -8.54
C ALA A 469 26.35 -44.48 -10.04
N VAL A 470 25.81 -45.58 -10.58
CA VAL A 470 25.32 -45.67 -11.97
C VAL A 470 24.14 -44.71 -12.21
N LEU A 471 23.26 -44.52 -11.22
CA LEU A 471 22.14 -43.57 -11.31
C LEU A 471 22.65 -42.13 -11.42
N SER A 472 23.68 -41.79 -10.65
CA SER A 472 24.29 -40.46 -10.67
C SER A 472 25.04 -40.17 -11.98
N GLN A 473 25.69 -41.17 -12.60
CA GLN A 473 26.56 -40.97 -13.76
C GLN A 473 25.85 -41.19 -15.12
N ALA A 474 24.95 -42.17 -15.20
CA ALA A 474 24.34 -42.63 -16.44
C ALA A 474 22.80 -42.49 -16.50
N GLY A 475 22.17 -42.10 -15.38
CA GLY A 475 20.73 -41.83 -15.31
C GLY A 475 19.89 -43.07 -15.00
N LEU A 476 18.57 -42.87 -14.90
CA LEU A 476 17.63 -43.88 -14.42
C LEU A 476 17.60 -45.16 -15.28
N SER A 477 17.57 -45.02 -16.62
CA SER A 477 17.52 -46.19 -17.52
C SER A 477 18.72 -47.11 -17.31
N ALA A 478 19.93 -46.58 -17.42
CA ALA A 478 21.16 -47.36 -17.28
C ALA A 478 21.32 -47.98 -15.89
N ALA A 479 20.83 -47.30 -14.84
CA ALA A 479 20.84 -47.83 -13.49
C ALA A 479 19.89 -49.03 -13.32
N ILE A 480 18.72 -49.00 -13.96
CA ILE A 480 17.77 -50.12 -13.91
C ILE A 480 18.22 -51.28 -14.79
N ASP A 481 18.80 -51.01 -15.96
CA ASP A 481 19.37 -52.05 -16.83
C ASP A 481 20.45 -52.85 -16.08
N ALA A 482 21.35 -52.15 -15.37
CA ALA A 482 22.38 -52.77 -14.55
C ALA A 482 21.83 -53.62 -13.39
N VAL A 483 20.65 -53.26 -12.86
CA VAL A 483 19.96 -54.03 -11.81
C VAL A 483 19.24 -55.23 -12.42
N ALA A 484 18.62 -55.07 -13.58
CA ALA A 484 17.88 -56.09 -14.32
C ALA A 484 18.80 -57.26 -14.74
N ASP A 485 19.99 -56.96 -15.26
CA ASP A 485 21.00 -57.95 -15.68
C ASP A 485 21.49 -58.88 -14.56
N GLN A 486 21.33 -58.46 -13.31
CA GLN A 486 21.79 -59.18 -12.12
C GLN A 486 20.66 -59.93 -11.41
N GLN A 487 19.42 -59.82 -11.88
CA GLN A 487 18.30 -60.54 -11.29
C GLN A 487 18.29 -62.01 -11.72
N PRO A 488 17.92 -62.94 -10.82
CA PRO A 488 17.75 -64.36 -11.15
C PRO A 488 16.46 -64.66 -11.96
N ILE A 489 15.64 -63.64 -12.21
CA ILE A 489 14.35 -63.69 -12.92
C ILE A 489 14.42 -62.86 -14.21
N GLU A 490 13.61 -63.19 -15.21
CA GLU A 490 13.58 -62.44 -16.47
C GLU A 490 12.98 -61.04 -16.24
N VAL A 491 13.80 -60.00 -16.38
CA VAL A 491 13.39 -58.60 -16.24
C VAL A 491 13.49 -57.89 -17.59
N GLU A 492 12.37 -57.37 -18.08
CA GLU A 492 12.31 -56.55 -19.28
C GLU A 492 12.07 -55.09 -18.87
N ALA A 493 13.04 -54.21 -19.09
CA ALA A 493 12.95 -52.79 -18.76
C ALA A 493 12.92 -51.92 -20.01
N SER A 494 11.96 -51.00 -20.07
CA SER A 494 11.86 -49.98 -21.11
C SER A 494 11.55 -48.64 -20.45
N LEU A 495 12.58 -47.84 -20.23
CA LEU A 495 12.52 -46.54 -19.57
C LEU A 495 12.97 -45.42 -20.54
N PRO A 496 12.51 -44.17 -20.35
CA PRO A 496 12.94 -43.07 -21.20
C PRO A 496 14.45 -42.83 -21.06
N THR A 497 15.12 -42.60 -22.19
CA THR A 497 16.53 -42.23 -22.24
C THR A 497 16.67 -40.71 -22.02
N GLY A 498 17.09 -40.31 -20.81
CA GLY A 498 17.18 -38.90 -20.43
C GLY A 498 17.58 -38.71 -18.97
N ARG A 499 17.82 -37.46 -18.58
CA ARG A 499 18.10 -37.07 -17.20
C ARG A 499 16.86 -36.41 -16.61
N PHE A 500 16.46 -36.85 -15.42
CA PHE A 500 15.40 -36.22 -14.63
C PHE A 500 16.00 -35.51 -13.40
N PRO A 501 15.22 -34.68 -12.68
CA PRO A 501 15.67 -34.15 -11.40
C PRO A 501 16.16 -35.29 -10.48
N ALA A 502 17.30 -35.09 -9.82
CA ALA A 502 17.96 -36.14 -9.04
C ALA A 502 17.04 -36.81 -8.00
N ALA A 503 16.13 -36.04 -7.38
CA ALA A 503 15.16 -36.56 -6.42
C ALA A 503 14.13 -37.50 -7.08
N THR A 504 13.72 -37.20 -8.32
CA THR A 504 12.80 -38.02 -9.12
C THR A 504 13.48 -39.31 -9.58
N GLU A 505 14.71 -39.22 -10.11
CA GLU A 505 15.51 -40.40 -10.49
C GLU A 505 15.76 -41.33 -9.29
N GLU A 506 16.11 -40.76 -8.13
CA GLU A 506 16.36 -41.51 -6.92
C GLU A 506 15.09 -42.21 -6.40
N THR A 507 13.97 -41.50 -6.37
CA THR A 507 12.68 -42.07 -5.92
C THR A 507 12.21 -43.16 -6.86
N ALA A 508 12.31 -42.94 -8.17
CA ALA A 508 12.00 -43.94 -9.19
C ALA A 508 12.87 -45.20 -9.06
N TYR A 509 14.19 -45.02 -8.93
CA TYR A 509 15.13 -46.12 -8.80
C TYR A 509 14.82 -47.00 -7.58
N TYR A 510 14.68 -46.39 -6.40
CA TYR A 510 14.42 -47.15 -5.18
C TYR A 510 13.05 -47.83 -5.19
N LEU A 511 12.06 -47.20 -5.80
CA LEU A 511 10.74 -47.79 -5.98
C LEU A 511 10.81 -49.06 -6.84
N ILE A 512 11.52 -49.01 -7.97
CA ILE A 512 11.71 -50.17 -8.86
C ILE A 512 12.49 -51.28 -8.16
N CYS A 513 13.60 -50.97 -7.47
CA CYS A 513 14.36 -51.97 -6.73
C CYS A 513 13.55 -52.63 -5.61
N ALA A 514 12.74 -51.85 -4.89
CA ALA A 514 11.88 -52.39 -3.85
C ALA A 514 10.79 -53.29 -4.44
N ALA A 515 10.20 -52.91 -5.59
CA ALA A 515 9.24 -53.74 -6.31
C ALA A 515 9.89 -55.06 -6.82
N LEU A 516 11.11 -55.01 -7.35
CA LEU A 516 11.85 -56.21 -7.77
C LEU A 516 12.11 -57.16 -6.59
N LYS A 517 12.51 -56.62 -5.43
CA LYS A 517 12.72 -57.41 -4.22
C LYS A 517 11.45 -58.11 -3.72
N THR A 518 10.29 -57.46 -3.86
CA THR A 518 9.00 -58.11 -3.55
C THR A 518 8.62 -59.20 -4.56
N ALA A 519 9.19 -59.18 -5.77
CA ALA A 519 8.94 -60.20 -6.80
C ALA A 519 9.73 -61.50 -6.58
N GLU A 520 10.88 -61.44 -5.90
CA GLU A 520 11.73 -62.60 -5.59
C GLU A 520 11.04 -63.57 -4.60
N ALA A 521 10.38 -63.04 -3.57
CA ALA A 521 9.77 -63.84 -2.51
C ALA A 521 8.63 -64.81 -2.95
N PRO A 522 7.75 -64.46 -3.91
CA PRO A 522 6.68 -65.35 -4.38
C PRO A 522 7.05 -66.27 -5.57
N GLY A 523 8.29 -66.21 -6.08
CA GLY A 523 8.72 -67.02 -7.23
C GLY A 523 8.14 -66.57 -8.57
N ALA A 524 8.09 -65.25 -8.80
CA ALA A 524 7.67 -64.71 -10.09
C ALA A 524 8.62 -65.14 -11.21
N SER A 525 8.07 -65.53 -12.36
CA SER A 525 8.85 -65.98 -13.52
C SER A 525 9.37 -64.83 -14.38
N ARG A 526 8.67 -63.68 -14.37
CA ARG A 526 8.97 -62.50 -15.21
C ARG A 526 8.47 -61.21 -14.59
N VAL A 527 9.25 -60.13 -14.77
CA VAL A 527 8.89 -58.75 -14.40
C VAL A 527 9.06 -57.84 -15.60
N ILE A 528 8.08 -56.99 -15.86
CA ILE A 528 8.11 -56.00 -16.94
C ILE A 528 8.05 -54.61 -16.33
N ILE A 529 9.01 -53.76 -16.67
CA ILE A 529 9.12 -52.38 -16.22
C ILE A 529 8.95 -51.47 -17.43
N ARG A 530 7.94 -50.60 -17.40
CA ARG A 530 7.70 -49.60 -18.45
C ARG A 530 7.71 -48.20 -17.83
N GLY A 531 8.40 -47.26 -18.46
CA GLY A 531 8.38 -45.87 -18.07
C GLY A 531 8.14 -44.95 -19.24
N HIS A 532 7.36 -43.91 -19.02
CA HIS A 532 7.14 -42.87 -20.01
C HIS A 532 7.04 -41.51 -19.31
N GLU A 533 7.57 -40.48 -19.96
CA GLU A 533 7.43 -39.10 -19.53
C GLU A 533 6.33 -38.43 -20.35
N ARG A 534 5.41 -37.74 -19.68
CA ARG A 534 4.40 -36.91 -20.34
C ARG A 534 4.05 -35.70 -19.46
N ASP A 535 4.00 -34.52 -20.07
CA ASP A 535 3.56 -33.28 -19.43
C ASP A 535 4.29 -32.96 -18.10
N GLY A 536 5.60 -33.28 -18.01
CA GLY A 536 6.40 -33.05 -16.81
C GLY A 536 6.18 -34.06 -15.68
N VAL A 537 5.59 -35.22 -15.97
CA VAL A 537 5.41 -36.34 -15.03
C VAL A 537 6.03 -37.61 -15.60
N LEU A 538 6.86 -38.28 -14.80
CA LEU A 538 7.42 -39.59 -15.08
C LEU A 538 6.50 -40.67 -14.50
N THR A 539 5.88 -41.45 -15.38
CA THR A 539 5.04 -42.59 -15.00
C THR A 539 5.85 -43.88 -15.11
N ILE A 540 5.84 -44.70 -14.07
CA ILE A 540 6.52 -45.99 -13.98
C ILE A 540 5.50 -47.07 -13.69
N GLU A 541 5.48 -48.08 -14.54
CA GLU A 541 4.64 -49.26 -14.45
C GLU A 541 5.53 -50.48 -14.21
N VAL A 542 5.27 -51.22 -13.14
CA VAL A 542 5.95 -52.49 -12.83
C VAL A 542 4.90 -53.59 -12.76
N GLU A 543 4.96 -54.47 -13.75
CA GLU A 543 4.08 -55.64 -13.91
C GLU A 543 4.84 -56.91 -13.52
N GLN A 544 4.23 -57.73 -12.66
CA GLN A 544 4.86 -58.96 -12.15
C GLN A 544 3.87 -60.12 -12.24
N ASP A 545 4.32 -61.24 -12.80
CA ASP A 545 3.53 -62.47 -12.84
C ASP A 545 3.65 -63.20 -11.49
N SER A 546 2.67 -63.00 -10.62
CA SER A 546 2.63 -63.58 -9.28
C SER A 546 1.31 -64.32 -9.05
N ARG A 547 1.38 -65.50 -8.41
CA ARG A 547 0.21 -66.36 -8.13
C ARG A 547 -0.68 -65.86 -6.97
N ARG A 548 -0.46 -64.65 -6.46
CA ARG A 548 -1.22 -64.09 -5.31
C ARG A 548 -2.06 -62.88 -5.74
N PRO A 549 -3.27 -62.71 -5.18
CA PRO A 549 -4.05 -61.49 -5.37
C PRO A 549 -3.32 -60.29 -4.75
N ALA A 550 -3.21 -59.20 -5.50
CA ALA A 550 -2.46 -58.00 -5.14
C ALA A 550 -3.40 -56.87 -4.69
N GLY A 551 -3.42 -56.61 -3.39
CA GLY A 551 -4.11 -55.47 -2.78
C GLY A 551 -3.91 -55.48 -1.28
N SER A 552 -3.54 -54.33 -0.69
CA SER A 552 -3.15 -54.08 0.72
C SER A 552 -1.79 -54.62 1.20
N ARG A 553 -1.29 -55.75 0.68
CA ARG A 553 -0.01 -56.33 1.18
C ARG A 553 1.25 -55.73 0.56
N LEU A 554 1.28 -55.48 -0.76
CA LEU A 554 2.39 -54.78 -1.44
C LEU A 554 2.62 -53.36 -0.89
N GLU A 555 1.55 -52.67 -0.53
CA GLU A 555 1.62 -51.37 0.14
C GLU A 555 2.32 -51.46 1.50
N SER A 556 2.09 -52.54 2.26
CA SER A 556 2.78 -52.80 3.55
C SER A 556 4.23 -53.29 3.39
N GLU A 557 4.55 -53.92 2.26
CA GLU A 557 5.86 -54.50 1.95
C GLU A 557 6.82 -53.51 1.26
N LEU A 558 6.35 -52.28 1.00
CA LEU A 558 7.16 -51.16 0.50
C LEU A 558 7.21 -50.01 1.55
N PRO A 559 7.76 -50.24 2.76
CA PRO A 559 7.69 -49.26 3.85
C PRO A 559 8.36 -47.95 3.44
N GLY A 560 7.62 -46.84 3.56
CA GLY A 560 8.14 -45.49 3.32
C GLY A 560 8.29 -45.08 1.85
N MET A 561 8.03 -45.95 0.87
CA MET A 561 8.06 -45.54 -0.55
C MET A 561 6.85 -44.69 -0.92
N LEU A 562 5.68 -44.96 -0.33
CA LEU A 562 4.49 -44.12 -0.47
C LEU A 562 4.74 -42.68 -0.02
N ASP A 563 5.34 -42.53 1.17
CA ASP A 563 5.66 -41.22 1.74
C ASP A 563 6.68 -40.47 0.89
N ARG A 564 7.62 -41.19 0.28
CA ARG A 564 8.67 -40.62 -0.57
C ARG A 564 8.11 -40.13 -1.91
N VAL A 565 7.21 -40.89 -2.54
CA VAL A 565 6.50 -40.47 -3.77
C VAL A 565 5.61 -39.26 -3.50
N ARG A 566 4.85 -39.29 -2.39
CA ARG A 566 3.98 -38.17 -1.98
C ARG A 566 4.76 -36.91 -1.60
N ALA A 567 5.97 -37.04 -1.03
CA ALA A 567 6.82 -35.89 -0.71
C ALA A 567 7.26 -35.10 -1.96
N LEU A 568 7.28 -35.75 -3.13
CA LEU A 568 7.54 -35.11 -4.42
C LEU A 568 6.24 -34.65 -5.13
N GLY A 569 5.07 -34.78 -4.49
CA GLY A 569 3.78 -34.47 -5.09
C GLY A 569 3.28 -35.50 -6.09
N GLY A 570 3.87 -36.70 -6.10
CA GLY A 570 3.44 -37.83 -6.92
C GLY A 570 2.39 -38.71 -6.25
N ASP A 571 1.89 -39.69 -7.00
CA ASP A 571 0.92 -40.69 -6.53
C ASP A 571 1.30 -42.11 -6.97
N ILE A 572 0.80 -43.10 -6.26
CA ILE A 572 1.09 -44.52 -6.51
C ILE A 572 -0.16 -45.38 -6.33
N MET A 573 -0.38 -46.28 -7.28
CA MET A 573 -1.52 -47.18 -7.33
C MET A 573 -1.06 -48.62 -7.50
N PHE A 574 -1.73 -49.54 -6.79
CA PHE A 574 -1.52 -50.98 -6.92
C PHE A 574 -2.79 -51.63 -7.42
N SER A 575 -2.69 -52.54 -8.39
CA SER A 575 -3.82 -53.31 -8.91
C SER A 575 -3.44 -54.77 -9.16
N THR A 576 -4.45 -55.64 -9.19
CA THR A 576 -4.29 -57.05 -9.61
C THR A 576 -4.70 -57.18 -11.08
N LEU A 577 -3.90 -57.89 -11.87
CA LEU A 577 -4.21 -58.16 -13.27
C LEU A 577 -5.24 -59.28 -13.41
N SER A 578 -6.10 -59.20 -14.44
CA SER A 578 -7.19 -60.16 -14.68
C SER A 578 -6.71 -61.59 -14.94
N ARG A 579 -5.43 -61.77 -15.30
CA ARG A 579 -4.79 -63.05 -15.62
C ARG A 579 -4.01 -63.67 -14.43
N GLY A 580 -4.06 -63.04 -13.26
CA GLY A 580 -3.09 -63.27 -12.18
C GLY A 580 -1.89 -62.33 -12.33
N GLY A 581 -1.28 -61.92 -11.21
CA GLY A 581 -0.19 -60.95 -11.18
C GLY A 581 -0.54 -59.59 -10.58
N SER A 582 0.51 -58.79 -10.33
CA SER A 582 0.44 -57.47 -9.68
C SER A 582 0.97 -56.38 -10.60
N LEU A 583 0.26 -55.25 -10.65
CA LEU A 583 0.68 -54.04 -11.34
C LEU A 583 0.83 -52.90 -10.33
N MET A 584 2.00 -52.26 -10.34
CA MET A 584 2.26 -51.02 -9.62
C MET A 584 2.43 -49.89 -10.64
N VAL A 585 1.70 -48.80 -10.46
CA VAL A 585 1.81 -47.60 -11.28
C VAL A 585 2.15 -46.42 -10.38
N ALA A 586 3.27 -45.76 -10.62
CA ALA A 586 3.69 -44.57 -9.89
C ALA A 586 3.87 -43.40 -10.84
N ALA A 587 3.27 -42.26 -10.51
CA ALA A 587 3.39 -41.01 -11.24
C ALA A 587 4.18 -40.01 -10.40
N ILE A 588 5.37 -39.61 -10.86
CA ILE A 588 6.30 -38.75 -10.12
C ILE A 588 6.55 -37.47 -10.93
N PRO A 589 6.26 -36.27 -10.40
CA PRO A 589 6.58 -35.02 -11.06
C PRO A 589 8.09 -34.89 -11.35
N CYS A 590 8.42 -34.41 -12.55
CA CYS A 590 9.79 -34.23 -13.02
C CYS A 590 10.05 -32.84 -13.65
N GLY A 591 9.10 -31.89 -13.52
CA GLY A 591 9.18 -30.52 -14.04
C GLY A 591 8.92 -29.44 -12.99
#